data_AF-A0A840EHM0-F1
#
_entry.id   AF-A0A840EHM0-F1
#
_cell.length_a   1.000
_cell.length_b   1.000
_cell.length_c   1.000
_cell.angle_alpha   90.00
_cell.angle_beta   90.00
_cell.angle_gamma   90.00
#
_symmetry.space_group_name_H-M   'P 1'
#
loop_
_entity.id
_entity.type
_entity.pdbx_description
1 polymer ?
#
loop_
_entity_poly.entity_id
_entity_poly.type
_entity_poly.pdbx_seq_one_letter_code
_entity_poly.pdbx_strand_id
1 'polypeptide(L)'
;MHLLKYFKKLSLRPENAKEIRALILELAIRGRLTEEWRRKHPDVEPASVLLERIREEKARLVRKKVIRKEKIFDPIKESEIPFNIPNKWEWVKLGQAFTYGTKNKAKPESTSSDIWVLELEDVEKHTSRLLKKVRFSEREFKSMKSAFNPGNVIYGKLRPYLDKVIVADEKGVCTTEMIPISVHANTSSEYLRLFLKSNYFIKYANDSTYGMNLPRMGTEHGKNAITALPPLPEQHAIVATVNRLLAEVDELERQTTRFRALRQDYVTSSIRQLTGDDSAGAWAALRPHFQSLFDQQNGVDRLRESILELAVQGKLTAKWRAEHPEVEPASVLLERIGEEKARLVRERVLKKNKPLDKISHDLMPFKIPDSWVWSYFQDIANIASNLVDPQAYPSYPHIAPNVIEKNTGKLLEYRTIEEDGVSSAKHLFRPSQILYSKIRPKLNKAIEVDFVGLCSADMYPIDPFVERSYLLKFMLSSFFLVQSTKPDTRVAMPKINQTELKKIIVPIPPKKEQKVVVKFVDKLLKLCDQLEEQSKNQAAIQEHFLRASREELLLATERAEV
;
A
#
# COMPACT_ATOMS: atom_id res chain seq x y z
N MET A 1 31.17 -9.86 -8.38
CA MET A 1 29.96 -9.04 -8.67
C MET A 1 29.37 -8.50 -7.36
N HIS A 2 29.70 -7.25 -6.98
CA HIS A 2 29.19 -6.59 -5.76
C HIS A 2 27.64 -6.49 -5.72
N LEU A 3 27.00 -6.54 -6.89
CA LEU A 3 25.56 -6.45 -7.12
C LEU A 3 24.74 -7.35 -6.18
N LEU A 4 25.06 -8.64 -6.09
CA LEU A 4 24.32 -9.63 -5.27
C LEU A 4 24.40 -9.37 -3.76
N LYS A 5 25.47 -8.70 -3.30
CA LYS A 5 25.67 -8.37 -1.89
C LYS A 5 24.82 -7.17 -1.46
N TYR A 6 24.66 -6.18 -2.36
CA TYR A 6 23.70 -5.08 -2.18
C TYR A 6 22.26 -5.56 -2.38
N PHE A 7 22.06 -6.49 -3.31
CA PHE A 7 20.79 -7.10 -3.64
C PHE A 7 20.07 -7.72 -2.42
N LYS A 8 20.78 -8.55 -1.65
CA LYS A 8 20.25 -9.16 -0.42
C LYS A 8 19.93 -8.16 0.70
N LYS A 9 20.58 -6.99 0.71
CA LYS A 9 20.27 -5.90 1.68
C LYS A 9 19.06 -5.08 1.27
N LEU A 10 18.75 -5.03 -0.03
CA LEU A 10 17.66 -4.23 -0.62
C LEU A 10 16.31 -4.96 -0.68
N SER A 11 16.29 -6.29 -0.59
CA SER A 11 15.13 -7.14 -0.87
C SER A 11 14.10 -7.29 0.27
N LEU A 12 14.01 -6.35 1.22
CA LEU A 12 13.19 -6.48 2.44
C LEU A 12 11.74 -5.94 2.30
N ARG A 13 11.37 -5.45 1.11
CA ARG A 13 10.03 -4.92 0.81
C ARG A 13 9.55 -5.38 -0.58
N PRO A 14 8.28 -5.79 -0.73
CA PRO A 14 7.70 -6.15 -2.03
C PRO A 14 7.82 -5.03 -3.07
N GLU A 15 7.71 -3.78 -2.64
CA GLU A 15 7.85 -2.60 -3.50
C GLU A 15 9.25 -2.53 -4.13
N ASN A 16 10.30 -2.88 -3.36
CA ASN A 16 11.68 -2.92 -3.84
C ASN A 16 11.90 -4.02 -4.89
N ALA A 17 11.17 -5.14 -4.80
CA ALA A 17 11.30 -6.26 -5.72
C ALA A 17 10.95 -5.85 -7.17
N LYS A 18 9.99 -4.94 -7.36
CA LYS A 18 9.66 -4.42 -8.69
C LYS A 18 10.80 -3.60 -9.29
N GLU A 19 11.36 -2.67 -8.52
CA GLU A 19 12.46 -1.80 -8.98
C GLU A 19 13.72 -2.60 -9.30
N ILE A 20 13.99 -3.59 -8.47
CA ILE A 20 15.04 -4.58 -8.63
C ILE A 20 14.94 -5.33 -9.96
N ARG A 21 13.75 -5.83 -10.33
CA ARG A 21 13.56 -6.57 -11.59
C ARG A 21 13.85 -5.68 -12.79
N ALA A 22 13.40 -4.43 -12.72
CA ALA A 22 13.68 -3.44 -13.75
C ALA A 22 15.19 -3.15 -13.87
N LEU A 23 15.91 -3.03 -12.75
CA LEU A 23 17.36 -2.84 -12.75
C LEU A 23 18.11 -4.04 -13.35
N ILE A 24 17.70 -5.26 -13.04
CA ILE A 24 18.28 -6.48 -13.64
C ILE A 24 18.15 -6.44 -15.17
N LEU A 25 16.96 -6.10 -15.69
CA LEU A 25 16.74 -5.99 -17.14
C LEU A 25 17.55 -4.87 -17.78
N GLU A 26 17.68 -3.71 -17.11
CA GLU A 26 18.47 -2.58 -17.61
C GLU A 26 19.97 -2.94 -17.70
N LEU A 27 20.52 -3.61 -16.69
CA LEU A 27 21.90 -4.10 -16.70
C LEU A 27 22.12 -5.19 -17.74
N ALA A 28 21.09 -5.99 -18.03
CA ALA A 28 21.14 -7.04 -19.04
C ALA A 28 21.29 -6.47 -20.46
N ILE A 29 20.45 -5.50 -20.83
CA ILE A 29 20.47 -4.90 -22.18
C ILE A 29 21.67 -3.98 -22.44
N ARG A 30 22.41 -3.62 -21.39
CA ARG A 30 23.70 -2.90 -21.46
C ARG A 30 24.91 -3.82 -21.48
N GLY A 31 24.71 -5.15 -21.42
CA GLY A 31 25.79 -6.14 -21.39
C GLY A 31 26.63 -6.11 -20.11
N ARG A 32 26.12 -5.51 -19.02
CA ARG A 32 26.83 -5.39 -17.74
C ARG A 32 26.72 -6.64 -16.88
N LEU A 33 25.61 -7.39 -17.00
CA LEU A 33 25.45 -8.68 -16.30
C LEU A 33 26.40 -9.77 -16.82
N THR A 34 26.90 -9.65 -18.05
CA THR A 34 27.75 -10.63 -18.72
C THR A 34 29.19 -10.15 -18.91
N GLU A 35 29.63 -9.10 -18.22
CA GLU A 35 31.00 -8.59 -18.36
C GLU A 35 32.07 -9.65 -18.03
N GLU A 36 31.91 -10.38 -16.92
CA GLU A 36 32.83 -11.46 -16.56
C GLU A 36 32.77 -12.61 -17.58
N TRP A 37 31.58 -12.90 -18.12
CA TRP A 37 31.42 -13.90 -19.18
C TRP A 37 32.19 -13.47 -20.43
N ARG A 38 32.11 -12.21 -20.85
CA ARG A 38 32.88 -11.67 -22.00
C ARG A 38 34.38 -11.77 -21.79
N ARG A 39 34.88 -11.46 -20.59
CA ARG A 39 36.31 -11.62 -20.25
C ARG A 39 36.79 -13.07 -20.39
N LYS A 40 35.93 -14.05 -20.10
CA LYS A 40 36.22 -15.49 -20.25
C LYS A 40 36.04 -16.01 -21.68
N HIS A 41 35.40 -15.25 -22.56
CA HIS A 41 35.13 -15.64 -23.95
C HIS A 41 35.58 -14.53 -24.93
N PRO A 42 36.89 -14.18 -24.95
CA PRO A 42 37.40 -13.09 -25.78
C PRO A 42 37.24 -13.36 -27.27
N ASP A 43 37.21 -14.63 -27.69
CA ASP A 43 37.13 -15.03 -29.11
C ASP A 43 35.70 -15.15 -29.64
N VAL A 44 34.69 -14.73 -28.86
CA VAL A 44 33.29 -14.78 -29.31
C VAL A 44 33.11 -13.97 -30.60
N GLU A 45 32.44 -14.57 -31.58
CA GLU A 45 32.09 -13.91 -32.83
C GLU A 45 31.27 -12.63 -32.56
N PRO A 46 31.59 -11.48 -33.21
CA PRO A 46 30.84 -10.25 -32.99
C PRO A 46 29.43 -10.30 -33.59
N ALA A 47 28.53 -9.47 -33.05
CA ALA A 47 27.14 -9.40 -33.49
C ALA A 47 26.98 -8.95 -34.95
N SER A 48 27.97 -8.28 -35.54
CA SER A 48 28.00 -7.94 -36.95
C SER A 48 27.91 -9.17 -37.86
N VAL A 49 28.58 -10.27 -37.51
CA VAL A 49 28.50 -11.53 -38.29
C VAL A 49 27.14 -12.18 -38.15
N LEU A 50 26.56 -12.17 -36.94
CA LEU A 50 25.19 -12.63 -36.72
C LEU A 50 24.19 -11.80 -37.55
N LEU A 51 24.39 -10.48 -37.62
CA LEU A 51 23.54 -9.59 -38.39
C LEU A 51 23.59 -9.90 -39.90
N GLU A 52 24.75 -10.27 -40.45
CA GLU A 52 24.82 -10.73 -41.85
C GLU A 52 24.04 -12.03 -42.07
N ARG A 53 24.16 -13.02 -41.17
CA ARG A 53 23.36 -14.26 -41.26
C ARG A 53 21.86 -13.97 -41.21
N ILE A 54 21.44 -13.02 -40.37
CA ILE A 54 20.04 -12.57 -40.30
C ILE A 54 19.61 -11.96 -41.64
N ARG A 55 20.43 -11.10 -42.25
CA ARG A 55 20.12 -10.47 -43.54
C ARG A 55 19.97 -11.51 -44.66
N GLU A 56 20.88 -12.48 -44.72
CA GLU A 56 20.84 -13.58 -45.70
C GLU A 56 19.57 -14.43 -45.55
N GLU A 57 19.24 -14.83 -44.33
CA GLU A 57 18.03 -15.60 -44.05
C GLU A 57 16.77 -14.81 -44.40
N LYS A 58 16.67 -13.54 -43.98
CA LYS A 58 15.53 -12.69 -44.32
C LYS A 58 15.42 -12.51 -45.84
N ALA A 59 16.52 -12.31 -46.56
CA ALA A 59 16.52 -12.21 -48.01
C ALA A 59 16.01 -13.51 -48.68
N ARG A 60 16.36 -14.68 -48.13
CA ARG A 60 15.81 -15.98 -48.57
C ARG A 60 14.30 -16.07 -48.31
N LEU A 61 13.83 -15.64 -47.15
CA LEU A 61 12.40 -15.65 -46.80
C LEU A 61 11.56 -14.67 -47.62
N VAL A 62 12.12 -13.50 -47.98
CA VAL A 62 11.50 -12.55 -48.91
C VAL A 62 11.35 -13.17 -50.30
N ARG A 63 12.40 -13.82 -50.82
CA ARG A 63 12.35 -14.55 -52.11
C ARG A 63 11.28 -15.64 -52.12
N LYS A 64 11.13 -16.37 -51.01
CA LYS A 64 10.06 -17.37 -50.80
C LYS A 64 8.68 -16.76 -50.51
N LYS A 65 8.54 -15.42 -50.54
CA LYS A 65 7.31 -14.65 -50.24
C LYS A 65 6.74 -14.83 -48.82
N VAL A 66 7.46 -15.50 -47.92
CA VAL A 66 7.05 -15.76 -46.53
C VAL A 66 6.92 -14.46 -45.73
N ILE A 67 7.89 -13.54 -45.87
CA ILE A 67 7.86 -12.23 -45.21
C ILE A 67 7.75 -11.08 -46.24
N ARG A 68 7.40 -9.88 -45.78
CA ARG A 68 7.37 -8.67 -46.62
C ARG A 68 8.80 -8.14 -46.77
N LYS A 69 9.16 -7.65 -47.95
CA LYS A 69 10.37 -6.85 -48.10
C LYS A 69 10.17 -5.56 -47.31
N GLU A 70 11.07 -5.28 -46.37
CA GLU A 70 11.04 -4.05 -45.60
C GLU A 70 11.63 -2.90 -46.40
N LYS A 71 11.23 -1.68 -46.04
CA LYS A 71 11.90 -0.47 -46.55
C LYS A 71 13.32 -0.45 -45.99
N ILE A 72 14.22 0.21 -46.71
CA ILE A 72 15.56 0.49 -46.21
C ILE A 72 15.39 1.34 -44.95
N PHE A 73 16.05 0.93 -43.88
CA PHE A 73 16.04 1.65 -42.61
C PHE A 73 17.09 2.77 -42.67
N ASP A 74 16.75 3.93 -42.12
CA ASP A 74 17.71 5.01 -41.98
C ASP A 74 18.85 4.59 -41.04
N PRO A 75 20.10 5.04 -41.31
CA PRO A 75 21.21 4.83 -40.40
C PRO A 75 20.88 5.36 -38.99
N ILE A 76 21.30 4.63 -37.95
CA ILE A 76 21.17 5.09 -36.57
C ILE A 76 22.18 6.22 -36.35
N LYS A 77 21.69 7.39 -35.94
CA LYS A 77 22.53 8.54 -35.60
C LYS A 77 23.10 8.38 -34.19
N GLU A 78 24.27 8.95 -33.95
CA GLU A 78 24.91 8.94 -32.64
C GLU A 78 24.03 9.56 -31.54
N SER A 79 23.28 10.62 -31.89
CA SER A 79 22.31 11.25 -30.97
C SER A 79 21.10 10.39 -30.61
N GLU A 80 20.85 9.29 -31.34
CA GLU A 80 19.80 8.32 -31.03
C GLU A 80 20.29 7.17 -30.13
N ILE A 81 21.60 7.06 -29.88
CA ILE A 81 22.17 6.01 -29.04
C ILE A 81 21.83 6.30 -27.57
N PRO A 82 21.07 5.42 -26.89
CA PRO A 82 20.55 5.72 -25.55
C PRO A 82 21.58 5.48 -24.42
N PHE A 83 22.57 4.63 -24.67
CA PHE A 83 23.60 4.23 -23.71
C PHE A 83 24.71 3.45 -24.41
N ASN A 84 25.86 3.31 -23.73
CA ASN A 84 26.98 2.50 -24.21
C ASN A 84 26.65 1.01 -24.16
N ILE A 85 27.10 0.30 -25.20
CA ILE A 85 27.03 -1.17 -25.31
C ILE A 85 28.44 -1.73 -25.52
N PRO A 86 28.67 -3.02 -25.23
CA PRO A 86 29.96 -3.68 -25.50
C PRO A 86 30.43 -3.58 -26.95
N ASN A 87 31.75 -3.49 -27.18
CA ASN A 87 32.35 -3.35 -28.52
C ASN A 87 31.96 -4.44 -29.55
N LYS A 88 31.57 -5.64 -29.09
CA LYS A 88 31.15 -6.74 -29.97
C LYS A 88 29.65 -6.79 -30.24
N TRP A 89 28.89 -5.85 -29.67
CA TRP A 89 27.45 -5.71 -29.88
C TRP A 89 27.20 -4.69 -30.99
N GLU A 90 26.01 -4.78 -31.57
CA GLU A 90 25.59 -3.87 -32.64
C GLU A 90 24.29 -3.18 -32.26
N TRP A 91 24.21 -1.88 -32.52
CA TRP A 91 22.93 -1.17 -32.51
C TRP A 91 22.21 -1.41 -33.84
N VAL A 92 20.99 -1.92 -33.77
CA VAL A 92 20.16 -2.21 -34.96
C VAL A 92 18.75 -1.67 -34.75
N LYS A 93 18.05 -1.33 -35.83
CA LYS A 93 16.60 -1.13 -35.78
C LYS A 93 15.95 -2.52 -35.59
N LEU A 94 14.91 -2.63 -34.76
CA LEU A 94 14.28 -3.90 -34.41
C LEU A 94 13.84 -4.67 -35.67
N GLY A 95 13.29 -3.95 -36.65
CA GLY A 95 12.91 -4.49 -37.94
C GLY A 95 14.10 -4.98 -38.77
N GLN A 96 15.34 -4.52 -38.57
CA GLN A 96 16.50 -5.08 -39.27
C GLN A 96 16.79 -6.50 -38.79
N ALA A 97 16.86 -6.71 -37.47
CA ALA A 97 17.22 -8.00 -36.87
C ALA A 97 16.05 -9.00 -36.78
N PHE A 98 14.81 -8.53 -36.71
CA PHE A 98 13.62 -9.35 -36.49
C PHE A 98 12.55 -9.11 -37.56
N THR A 99 11.52 -9.95 -37.63
CA THR A 99 10.33 -9.65 -38.43
C THR A 99 9.19 -9.22 -37.52
N TYR A 100 8.88 -7.92 -37.52
CA TYR A 100 7.87 -7.32 -36.65
C TYR A 100 6.47 -7.43 -37.26
N GLY A 101 5.69 -8.38 -36.76
CA GLY A 101 4.36 -8.72 -37.26
C GLY A 101 4.38 -9.82 -38.32
N THR A 102 3.21 -10.40 -38.55
CA THR A 102 3.02 -11.55 -39.44
C THR A 102 2.11 -11.21 -40.61
N LYS A 103 2.39 -11.79 -41.78
CA LYS A 103 1.44 -11.85 -42.90
C LYS A 103 0.34 -12.87 -42.67
N ASN A 104 0.62 -13.91 -41.89
CA ASN A 104 -0.28 -15.04 -41.71
C ASN A 104 -1.42 -14.60 -40.80
N LYS A 105 -2.61 -14.55 -41.38
CA LYS A 105 -3.86 -14.28 -40.66
C LYS A 105 -4.66 -15.56 -40.60
N ALA A 106 -5.20 -15.87 -39.43
CA ALA A 106 -6.12 -16.97 -39.23
C ALA A 106 -7.55 -16.45 -39.35
N LYS A 107 -8.36 -17.13 -40.15
CA LYS A 107 -9.80 -16.91 -40.24
C LYS A 107 -10.52 -17.94 -39.36
N PRO A 108 -11.67 -17.61 -38.76
CA PRO A 108 -12.39 -18.53 -37.89
C PRO A 108 -12.68 -19.87 -38.58
N GLU A 109 -13.10 -19.83 -39.85
CA GLU A 109 -13.58 -20.99 -40.61
C GLU A 109 -12.46 -21.97 -40.98
N SER A 110 -11.19 -21.53 -40.90
CA SER A 110 -10.02 -22.34 -41.22
C SER A 110 -9.11 -22.58 -40.01
N THR A 111 -9.58 -22.27 -38.80
CA THR A 111 -8.83 -22.47 -37.56
C THR A 111 -9.22 -23.80 -36.92
N SER A 112 -8.24 -24.67 -36.69
CA SER A 112 -8.46 -25.95 -36.00
C SER A 112 -8.83 -25.72 -34.53
N SER A 113 -9.66 -26.60 -33.97
CA SER A 113 -10.19 -26.52 -32.60
C SER A 113 -9.11 -26.48 -31.52
N ASP A 114 -7.97 -27.12 -31.76
CA ASP A 114 -6.82 -27.25 -30.85
C ASP A 114 -5.82 -26.07 -30.93
N ILE A 115 -6.05 -25.08 -31.79
CA ILE A 115 -5.15 -23.93 -31.92
C ILE A 115 -5.22 -23.06 -30.67
N TRP A 116 -4.05 -22.68 -30.14
CA TRP A 116 -3.97 -21.73 -29.03
C TRP A 116 -4.49 -20.34 -29.46
N VAL A 117 -5.46 -19.82 -28.72
CA VAL A 117 -5.96 -18.44 -28.86
C VAL A 117 -5.44 -17.60 -27.70
N LEU A 118 -4.63 -16.59 -28.03
CA LEU A 118 -4.01 -15.68 -27.06
C LEU A 118 -4.65 -14.29 -27.12
N GLU A 119 -5.22 -13.86 -25.99
CA GLU A 119 -5.76 -12.52 -25.77
C GLU A 119 -4.90 -11.73 -24.78
N LEU A 120 -5.12 -10.40 -24.72
CA LEU A 120 -4.43 -9.54 -23.75
C LEU A 120 -4.77 -9.92 -22.31
N GLU A 121 -6.00 -10.36 -22.01
CA GLU A 121 -6.42 -10.77 -20.66
C GLU A 121 -5.72 -12.04 -20.15
N ASP A 122 -5.21 -12.89 -21.05
CA ASP A 122 -4.53 -14.13 -20.67
C ASP A 122 -3.10 -13.88 -20.20
N VAL A 123 -2.57 -12.67 -20.39
CA VAL A 123 -1.21 -12.30 -20.01
C VAL A 123 -1.25 -11.32 -18.86
N GLU A 124 -0.65 -11.71 -17.74
CA GLU A 124 -0.53 -10.88 -16.55
C GLU A 124 0.34 -9.64 -16.83
N LYS A 125 -0.12 -8.47 -16.36
CA LYS A 125 0.63 -7.21 -16.52
C LYS A 125 1.98 -7.28 -15.80
N HIS A 126 3.03 -6.68 -16.38
CA HIS A 126 4.40 -6.59 -15.85
C HIS A 126 5.17 -7.91 -15.73
N THR A 127 4.58 -8.99 -15.20
CA THR A 127 5.25 -10.30 -15.12
C THR A 127 5.27 -10.99 -16.48
N SER A 128 4.28 -10.68 -17.33
CA SER A 128 4.00 -11.39 -18.58
C SER A 128 3.81 -12.89 -18.39
N ARG A 129 3.39 -13.32 -17.20
CA ARG A 129 3.02 -14.71 -16.93
C ARG A 129 1.74 -15.04 -17.70
N LEU A 130 1.74 -16.19 -18.36
CA LEU A 130 0.54 -16.73 -18.97
C LEU A 130 -0.40 -17.21 -17.85
N LEU A 131 -1.57 -16.57 -17.73
CA LEU A 131 -2.58 -16.89 -16.73
C LEU A 131 -3.39 -18.12 -17.15
N LYS A 132 -3.72 -18.20 -18.44
CA LYS A 132 -4.47 -19.31 -19.01
C LYS A 132 -4.05 -19.52 -20.46
N LYS A 133 -3.91 -20.78 -20.85
CA LYS A 133 -3.74 -21.20 -22.23
C LYS A 133 -5.09 -21.71 -22.73
N VAL A 134 -5.68 -21.03 -23.71
CA VAL A 134 -7.06 -21.25 -24.16
C VAL A 134 -7.05 -21.75 -25.60
N ARG A 135 -7.85 -22.77 -25.91
CA ARG A 135 -7.98 -23.34 -27.26
C ARG A 135 -9.10 -22.66 -28.04
N PHE A 136 -9.05 -22.75 -29.37
CA PHE A 136 -10.10 -22.19 -30.23
C PHE A 136 -11.48 -22.79 -29.92
N SER A 137 -11.55 -24.08 -29.60
CA SER A 137 -12.79 -24.74 -29.14
C SER A 137 -13.36 -24.17 -27.84
N GLU A 138 -12.54 -23.54 -27.00
CA GLU A 138 -12.96 -22.91 -25.75
C GLU A 138 -13.25 -21.41 -25.92
N ARG A 139 -12.58 -20.77 -26.89
CA ARG A 139 -12.72 -19.35 -27.20
C ARG A 139 -12.65 -19.14 -28.71
N GLU A 140 -13.80 -19.29 -29.34
CA GLU A 140 -13.96 -18.94 -30.74
C GLU A 140 -13.86 -17.42 -30.93
N PHE A 141 -13.36 -17.01 -32.09
CA PHE A 141 -13.30 -15.60 -32.47
C PHE A 141 -13.99 -15.41 -33.82
N LYS A 142 -14.58 -14.22 -34.01
CA LYS A 142 -15.34 -13.90 -35.24
C LYS A 142 -14.53 -13.14 -36.29
N SER A 143 -13.39 -12.59 -35.90
CA SER A 143 -12.57 -11.71 -36.76
C SER A 143 -11.17 -12.27 -36.96
N MET A 144 -10.51 -11.86 -38.04
CA MET A 144 -9.16 -12.34 -38.35
C MET A 144 -8.17 -12.05 -37.22
N LYS A 145 -7.38 -13.06 -36.86
CA LYS A 145 -6.30 -12.96 -35.87
C LYS A 145 -4.92 -13.13 -36.50
N SER A 146 -3.88 -12.66 -35.81
CA SER A 146 -2.49 -12.83 -36.24
C SER A 146 -1.99 -14.21 -35.86
N ALA A 147 -1.53 -15.01 -36.81
CA ALA A 147 -0.98 -16.34 -36.53
C ALA A 147 0.49 -16.28 -36.13
N PHE A 148 0.89 -17.12 -35.18
CA PHE A 148 2.25 -17.23 -34.68
C PHE A 148 2.67 -18.70 -34.54
N ASN A 149 3.99 -18.91 -34.54
CA ASN A 149 4.61 -20.23 -34.42
C ASN A 149 5.46 -20.30 -33.13
N PRO A 150 5.85 -21.51 -32.69
CA PRO A 150 6.83 -21.67 -31.61
C PRO A 150 8.08 -20.82 -31.84
N GLY A 151 8.60 -20.21 -30.78
CA GLY A 151 9.74 -19.29 -30.80
C GLY A 151 9.39 -17.85 -31.20
N ASN A 152 8.17 -17.55 -31.65
CA ASN A 152 7.76 -16.15 -31.86
C ASN A 152 7.61 -15.40 -30.54
N VAL A 153 8.06 -14.16 -30.48
CA VAL A 153 7.86 -13.26 -29.35
C VAL A 153 6.59 -12.45 -29.59
N ILE A 154 5.57 -12.63 -28.75
CA ILE A 154 4.27 -11.98 -28.88
C ILE A 154 4.25 -10.75 -27.99
N TYR A 155 4.22 -9.57 -28.63
CA TYR A 155 4.26 -8.27 -27.96
C TYR A 155 2.88 -7.58 -27.95
N GLY A 156 2.39 -7.19 -26.77
CA GLY A 156 1.17 -6.39 -26.63
C GLY A 156 1.38 -4.93 -27.01
N LYS A 157 0.85 -4.49 -28.16
CA LYS A 157 1.04 -3.12 -28.66
C LYS A 157 0.06 -2.10 -28.04
N LEU A 158 -1.07 -2.58 -27.54
CA LEU A 158 -2.08 -1.78 -26.86
C LEU A 158 -1.66 -1.57 -25.40
N ARG A 159 -1.62 -0.30 -24.98
CA ARG A 159 -1.19 0.14 -23.64
C ARG A 159 0.17 -0.48 -23.28
N PRO A 160 1.26 -0.08 -23.98
CA PRO A 160 2.60 -0.66 -23.77
C PRO A 160 3.08 -0.69 -22.32
N TYR A 161 2.66 0.29 -21.49
CA TYR A 161 2.92 0.31 -20.05
C TYR A 161 2.42 -0.92 -19.27
N LEU A 162 1.52 -1.74 -19.83
CA LEU A 162 1.09 -3.00 -19.22
C LEU A 162 2.14 -4.12 -19.33
N ASP A 163 3.16 -3.96 -20.18
CA ASP A 163 4.32 -4.85 -20.28
C ASP A 163 3.94 -6.33 -20.40
N LYS A 164 3.35 -6.67 -21.56
CA LYS A 164 2.86 -8.00 -21.90
C LYS A 164 3.65 -8.56 -23.07
N VAL A 165 4.64 -9.41 -22.77
CA VAL A 165 5.55 -10.02 -23.74
C VAL A 165 5.78 -11.50 -23.43
N ILE A 166 5.40 -12.39 -24.34
CA ILE A 166 5.50 -13.85 -24.17
C ILE A 166 6.28 -14.47 -25.34
N VAL A 167 7.10 -15.49 -25.06
CA VAL A 167 7.62 -16.37 -26.10
C VAL A 167 6.64 -17.52 -26.30
N ALA A 168 6.17 -17.72 -27.53
CA ALA A 168 5.28 -18.82 -27.87
C ALA A 168 6.04 -20.15 -27.84
N ASP A 169 5.51 -21.13 -27.13
CA ASP A 169 6.01 -22.52 -27.05
C ASP A 169 5.30 -23.46 -28.04
N GLU A 170 4.11 -23.06 -28.52
CA GLU A 170 3.33 -23.79 -29.50
C GLU A 170 2.77 -22.85 -30.59
N LYS A 171 2.18 -23.44 -31.64
CA LYS A 171 1.49 -22.69 -32.69
C LYS A 171 0.18 -22.11 -32.16
N GLY A 172 -0.12 -20.87 -32.54
CA GLY A 172 -1.33 -20.21 -32.08
C GLY A 172 -1.72 -19.00 -32.91
N VAL A 173 -2.74 -18.29 -32.42
CA VAL A 173 -3.25 -17.04 -32.97
C VAL A 173 -3.45 -16.04 -31.84
N CYS A 174 -3.04 -14.79 -32.05
CA CYS A 174 -3.22 -13.72 -31.07
C CYS A 174 -4.16 -12.64 -31.61
N THR A 175 -4.76 -11.90 -30.69
CA THR A 175 -5.48 -10.66 -31.03
C THR A 175 -4.64 -9.71 -31.88
N THR A 176 -5.31 -8.88 -32.67
CA THR A 176 -4.64 -7.89 -33.53
C THR A 176 -4.00 -6.76 -32.73
N GLU A 177 -4.31 -6.66 -31.44
CA GLU A 177 -3.64 -5.80 -30.45
C GLU A 177 -2.33 -6.41 -29.90
N MET A 178 -1.97 -7.60 -30.37
CA MET A 178 -0.68 -8.23 -30.17
C MET A 178 0.04 -8.40 -31.51
N ILE A 179 1.37 -8.35 -31.45
CA ILE A 179 2.25 -8.45 -32.61
C ILE A 179 3.19 -9.63 -32.40
N PRO A 180 3.05 -10.70 -33.21
CA PRO A 180 4.05 -11.75 -33.28
C PRO A 180 5.32 -11.22 -33.93
N ILE A 181 6.47 -11.43 -33.29
CA ILE A 181 7.79 -11.05 -33.77
C ILE A 181 8.58 -12.33 -33.99
N SER A 182 9.07 -12.54 -35.22
CA SER A 182 9.89 -13.71 -35.57
C SER A 182 11.37 -13.40 -35.45
N VAL A 183 12.12 -14.33 -34.87
CA VAL A 183 13.58 -14.34 -34.81
C VAL A 183 14.18 -15.04 -36.03
N HIS A 184 15.43 -14.73 -36.36
CA HIS A 184 16.18 -15.29 -37.50
C HIS A 184 17.59 -15.68 -37.05
N ALA A 185 18.25 -16.53 -37.83
CA ALA A 185 19.60 -17.03 -37.61
C ALA A 185 19.82 -17.57 -36.19
N ASN A 186 18.81 -18.27 -35.65
CA ASN A 186 18.79 -18.80 -34.28
C ASN A 186 18.97 -17.77 -33.15
N THR A 187 18.72 -16.48 -33.44
CA THR A 187 18.70 -15.42 -32.41
C THR A 187 17.74 -15.80 -31.28
N SER A 188 18.13 -15.51 -30.04
CA SER A 188 17.38 -15.94 -28.86
C SER A 188 16.06 -15.15 -28.72
N SER A 189 14.94 -15.87 -28.80
CA SER A 189 13.60 -15.31 -28.53
C SER A 189 13.46 -14.80 -27.10
N GLU A 190 14.10 -15.47 -26.13
CA GLU A 190 14.10 -15.02 -24.74
C GLU A 190 14.91 -13.75 -24.54
N TYR A 191 16.06 -13.59 -25.21
CA TYR A 191 16.79 -12.32 -25.17
C TYR A 191 15.93 -11.17 -25.72
N LEU A 192 15.28 -11.38 -26.88
CA LEU A 192 14.35 -10.40 -27.43
C LEU A 192 13.22 -10.09 -26.44
N ARG A 193 12.63 -11.11 -25.80
CA ARG A 193 11.62 -10.91 -24.75
C ARG A 193 12.16 -10.03 -23.63
N LEU A 194 13.34 -10.33 -23.08
CA LEU A 194 13.96 -9.52 -22.01
C LEU A 194 14.20 -8.07 -22.44
N PHE A 195 14.64 -7.86 -23.68
CA PHE A 195 14.84 -6.52 -24.25
C PHE A 195 13.54 -5.73 -24.33
N LEU A 196 12.47 -6.33 -24.87
CA LEU A 196 11.16 -5.69 -24.99
C LEU A 196 10.51 -5.40 -23.63
N LYS A 197 10.90 -6.13 -22.58
CA LYS A 197 10.47 -5.91 -21.19
C LYS A 197 11.31 -4.87 -20.44
N SER A 198 12.39 -4.36 -21.04
CA SER A 198 13.23 -3.36 -20.40
C SER A 198 12.51 -2.02 -20.23
N ASN A 199 12.85 -1.26 -19.19
CA ASN A 199 12.32 0.09 -19.00
C ASN A 199 12.65 1.01 -20.19
N TYR A 200 13.82 0.84 -20.80
CA TYR A 200 14.20 1.51 -22.03
C TYR A 200 13.16 1.31 -23.13
N PHE A 201 12.84 0.06 -23.46
CA PHE A 201 11.88 -0.23 -24.54
C PHE A 201 10.45 0.16 -24.17
N ILE A 202 10.02 -0.09 -22.92
CA ILE A 202 8.70 0.32 -22.45
C ILE A 202 8.53 1.84 -22.56
N LYS A 203 9.54 2.62 -22.16
CA LYS A 203 9.51 4.09 -22.30
C LYS A 203 9.38 4.49 -23.77
N TYR A 204 10.26 3.98 -24.64
CA TYR A 204 10.20 4.22 -26.07
C TYR A 204 8.81 3.91 -26.66
N ALA A 205 8.25 2.77 -26.29
CA ALA A 205 6.97 2.32 -26.80
C ALA A 205 5.81 3.22 -26.37
N ASN A 206 5.84 3.73 -25.12
CA ASN A 206 4.84 4.67 -24.61
C ASN A 206 4.97 6.05 -25.26
N ASP A 207 6.19 6.56 -25.41
CA ASP A 207 6.48 7.85 -26.06
C ASP A 207 6.11 7.83 -27.56
N SER A 208 6.09 6.64 -28.18
CA SER A 208 5.73 6.42 -29.58
C SER A 208 4.26 6.04 -29.79
N THR A 209 3.39 6.24 -28.79
CA THR A 209 1.96 5.90 -28.92
C THR A 209 1.11 7.03 -29.51
N TYR A 210 -0.01 6.63 -30.11
CA TYR A 210 -1.08 7.53 -30.52
C TYR A 210 -2.42 7.12 -29.87
N GLY A 211 -3.32 8.08 -29.70
CA GLY A 211 -4.68 7.90 -29.15
C GLY A 211 -4.76 8.07 -27.63
N MET A 212 -5.63 8.98 -27.16
CA MET A 212 -5.69 9.38 -25.73
C MET A 212 -6.19 8.27 -24.78
N ASN A 213 -7.22 7.50 -25.15
CA ASN A 213 -7.85 6.52 -24.23
C ASN A 213 -7.32 5.07 -24.39
N LEU A 214 -6.76 4.75 -25.56
CA LEU A 214 -6.26 3.43 -25.94
C LEU A 214 -4.94 3.58 -26.70
N PRO A 215 -3.86 4.01 -26.00
CA PRO A 215 -2.58 4.28 -26.63
C PRO A 215 -2.02 3.01 -27.26
N ARG A 216 -1.58 3.11 -28.51
CA ARG A 216 -0.99 1.99 -29.26
C ARG A 216 0.33 2.42 -29.88
N MET A 217 1.32 1.53 -29.81
CA MET A 217 2.54 1.71 -30.58
C MET A 217 2.32 1.28 -32.03
N GLY A 218 2.54 2.20 -32.96
CA GLY A 218 2.40 1.94 -34.40
C GLY A 218 3.42 0.92 -34.90
N THR A 219 3.06 0.18 -35.96
CA THR A 219 3.95 -0.85 -36.55
C THR A 219 5.28 -0.30 -37.03
N GLU A 220 5.28 0.89 -37.66
CA GLU A 220 6.51 1.50 -38.15
C GLU A 220 7.39 2.01 -37.01
N HIS A 221 6.82 2.54 -35.92
CA HIS A 221 7.59 2.83 -34.70
C HIS A 221 8.23 1.56 -34.14
N GLY A 222 7.45 0.47 -34.01
CA GLY A 222 7.98 -0.81 -33.53
C GLY A 222 9.16 -1.33 -34.35
N LYS A 223 9.10 -1.26 -35.69
CA LYS A 223 10.22 -1.65 -36.57
C LYS A 223 11.44 -0.74 -36.42
N ASN A 224 11.24 0.54 -36.13
CA ASN A 224 12.32 1.53 -35.99
C ASN A 224 12.87 1.66 -34.57
N ALA A 225 12.38 0.85 -33.61
CA ALA A 225 12.94 0.81 -32.26
C ALA A 225 14.41 0.41 -32.29
N ILE A 226 15.26 1.20 -31.64
CA ILE A 226 16.70 0.92 -31.56
C ILE A 226 16.93 -0.22 -30.55
N THR A 227 17.64 -1.25 -30.99
CA THR A 227 17.79 -2.52 -30.27
C THR A 227 19.25 -2.90 -30.21
N ALA A 228 19.71 -3.25 -29.01
CA ALA A 228 21.07 -3.74 -28.81
C ALA A 228 21.11 -5.23 -29.16
N LEU A 229 21.92 -5.62 -30.15
CA LEU A 229 22.09 -7.00 -30.57
C LEU A 229 23.44 -7.54 -30.07
N PRO A 230 23.46 -8.47 -29.09
CA PRO A 230 24.66 -9.16 -28.66
C PRO A 230 25.03 -10.30 -29.63
N PRO A 231 26.28 -10.78 -29.58
CA PRO A 231 26.66 -12.08 -30.10
C PRO A 231 25.71 -13.20 -29.64
N LEU A 232 25.42 -14.17 -30.52
CA LEU A 232 24.48 -15.25 -30.22
C LEU A 232 24.83 -16.04 -28.94
N PRO A 233 26.09 -16.43 -28.68
CA PRO A 233 26.44 -17.12 -27.43
C PRO A 233 26.19 -16.23 -26.20
N GLU A 234 26.43 -14.92 -26.31
CA GLU A 234 26.22 -13.99 -25.21
C GLU A 234 24.72 -13.78 -24.92
N GLN A 235 23.85 -13.78 -25.93
CA GLN A 235 22.39 -13.71 -25.71
C GLN A 235 21.91 -14.81 -24.75
N HIS A 236 22.39 -16.04 -24.93
CA HIS A 236 22.07 -17.15 -24.04
C HIS A 236 22.65 -16.94 -22.62
N ALA A 237 23.88 -16.43 -22.52
CA ALA A 237 24.50 -16.12 -21.22
C ALA A 237 23.74 -15.02 -20.45
N ILE A 238 23.23 -14.00 -21.16
CA ILE A 238 22.37 -12.95 -20.60
C ILE A 238 21.09 -13.58 -20.06
N VAL A 239 20.37 -14.36 -20.88
CA VAL A 239 19.11 -15.01 -20.49
C VAL A 239 19.30 -15.89 -19.26
N ALA A 240 20.34 -16.72 -19.23
CA ALA A 240 20.64 -17.58 -18.09
C ALA A 240 20.90 -16.76 -16.80
N THR A 241 21.67 -15.67 -16.91
CA THR A 241 22.00 -14.80 -15.77
C THR A 241 20.78 -14.06 -15.25
N VAL A 242 19.96 -13.50 -16.14
CA VAL A 242 18.73 -12.79 -15.77
C VAL A 242 17.74 -13.74 -15.11
N ASN A 243 17.50 -14.93 -15.68
CA ASN A 243 16.59 -15.91 -15.10
C ASN A 243 17.01 -16.33 -13.68
N ARG A 244 18.31 -16.56 -13.46
CA ARG A 244 18.84 -16.86 -12.12
C ARG A 244 18.57 -15.72 -11.15
N LEU A 245 18.89 -14.48 -11.53
CA LEU A 245 18.68 -13.32 -10.66
C LEU A 245 17.19 -13.08 -10.36
N LEU A 246 16.31 -13.18 -11.37
CA LEU A 246 14.87 -13.06 -11.19
C LEU A 246 14.31 -14.14 -10.25
N ALA A 247 14.78 -15.39 -10.35
CA ALA A 247 14.38 -16.45 -9.44
C ALA A 247 14.82 -16.19 -7.99
N GLU A 248 16.01 -15.62 -7.78
CA GLU A 248 16.47 -15.18 -6.45
C GLU A 248 15.60 -14.05 -5.90
N VAL A 249 15.17 -13.10 -6.74
CA VAL A 249 14.23 -12.03 -6.37
C VAL A 249 12.90 -12.62 -5.91
N ASP A 250 12.34 -13.55 -6.70
CA ASP A 250 11.06 -14.19 -6.42
C ASP A 250 11.11 -14.95 -5.09
N GLU A 251 12.21 -15.66 -4.81
CA GLU A 251 12.39 -16.36 -3.53
C GLU A 251 12.44 -15.40 -2.34
N LEU A 252 13.20 -14.30 -2.45
CA LEU A 252 13.30 -13.30 -1.39
C LEU A 252 11.95 -12.61 -1.13
N GLU A 253 11.18 -12.34 -2.18
CA GLU A 253 9.82 -11.79 -2.05
C GLU A 253 8.86 -12.77 -1.35
N ARG A 254 8.92 -14.06 -1.70
CA ARG A 254 8.13 -15.11 -1.02
C ARG A 254 8.49 -15.23 0.46
N GLN A 255 9.79 -15.26 0.79
CA GLN A 255 10.26 -15.32 2.18
C GLN A 255 9.80 -14.11 2.98
N THR A 256 9.91 -12.91 2.42
CA THR A 256 9.47 -11.66 3.05
C THR A 256 7.96 -11.67 3.30
N THR A 257 7.17 -12.10 2.32
CA THR A 257 5.71 -12.19 2.44
C THR A 257 5.30 -13.21 3.50
N ARG A 258 5.93 -14.38 3.52
CA ARG A 258 5.69 -15.43 4.53
C ARG A 258 6.06 -14.97 5.94
N PHE A 259 7.21 -14.32 6.10
CA PHE A 259 7.65 -13.76 7.37
C PHE A 259 6.66 -12.70 7.89
N ARG A 260 6.15 -11.84 7.00
CA ARG A 260 5.10 -10.86 7.34
C ARG A 260 3.80 -11.52 7.77
N ALA A 261 3.33 -12.54 7.06
CA ALA A 261 2.11 -13.27 7.41
C ALA A 261 2.24 -13.95 8.78
N LEU A 262 3.34 -14.68 9.01
CA LEU A 262 3.61 -15.33 10.29
C LEU A 262 3.71 -14.33 11.45
N ARG A 263 4.33 -13.18 11.22
CA ARG A 263 4.42 -12.08 12.18
C ARG A 263 3.04 -11.49 12.48
N GLN A 264 2.18 -11.32 11.49
CA GLN A 264 0.82 -10.83 11.67
C GLN A 264 -0.07 -11.82 12.44
N ASP A 265 0.07 -13.12 12.16
CA ASP A 265 -0.61 -14.18 12.89
C ASP A 265 -0.14 -14.21 14.36
N TYR A 266 1.18 -14.10 14.59
CA TYR A 266 1.75 -14.03 15.93
C TYR A 266 1.29 -12.79 16.70
N VAL A 267 1.22 -11.62 16.06
CA VAL A 267 0.67 -10.40 16.67
C VAL A 267 -0.79 -10.60 17.06
N THR A 268 -1.59 -11.17 16.15
CA THR A 268 -3.02 -11.41 16.38
C THR A 268 -3.22 -12.42 17.52
N SER A 269 -2.43 -13.50 17.56
CA SER A 269 -2.50 -14.49 18.64
C SER A 269 -2.03 -13.94 19.98
N SER A 270 -0.97 -13.13 19.98
CA SER A 270 -0.42 -12.59 21.22
C SER A 270 -1.32 -11.49 21.79
N ILE A 271 -1.91 -10.63 20.95
CA ILE A 271 -2.97 -9.71 21.37
C ILE A 271 -4.17 -10.48 21.94
N ARG A 272 -4.56 -11.62 21.34
CA ARG A 272 -5.61 -12.48 21.89
C ARG A 272 -5.24 -13.12 23.23
N GLN A 273 -3.96 -13.41 23.46
CA GLN A 273 -3.47 -13.90 24.76
C GLN A 273 -3.44 -12.78 25.81
N LEU A 274 -3.12 -11.53 25.41
CA LEU A 274 -3.21 -10.36 26.28
C LEU A 274 -4.65 -10.08 26.78
N THR A 275 -5.66 -10.58 26.07
CA THR A 275 -7.07 -10.42 26.42
C THR A 275 -7.66 -11.61 27.18
N GLY A 276 -6.90 -12.68 27.42
CA GLY A 276 -7.30 -13.87 28.20
C GLY A 276 -7.00 -13.77 29.71
N ASP A 277 -7.28 -14.84 30.45
CA ASP A 277 -7.18 -14.88 31.92
C ASP A 277 -5.73 -14.71 32.45
N ASP A 278 -4.70 -15.03 31.64
CA ASP A 278 -3.28 -14.77 31.96
C ASP A 278 -2.67 -13.61 31.15
N SER A 279 -3.31 -12.44 31.27
CA SER A 279 -2.83 -11.20 30.64
C SER A 279 -1.43 -10.78 31.09
N ALA A 280 -1.01 -11.12 32.32
CA ALA A 280 0.28 -10.74 32.88
C ALA A 280 1.45 -11.57 32.28
N GLY A 281 1.29 -12.89 32.15
CA GLY A 281 2.24 -13.76 31.47
C GLY A 281 2.38 -13.42 29.98
N ALA A 282 1.25 -13.15 29.32
CA ALA A 282 1.22 -12.74 27.91
C ALA A 282 1.96 -11.40 27.67
N TRP A 283 1.79 -10.40 28.55
CA TRP A 283 2.53 -9.13 28.47
C TRP A 283 4.03 -9.30 28.69
N ALA A 284 4.44 -10.16 29.63
CA ALA A 284 5.85 -10.44 29.90
C ALA A 284 6.53 -11.15 28.71
N ALA A 285 5.83 -12.05 28.03
CA ALA A 285 6.30 -12.77 26.84
C ALA A 285 6.34 -11.89 25.57
N LEU A 286 5.42 -10.92 25.44
CA LEU A 286 5.35 -10.02 24.28
C LEU A 286 6.45 -8.94 24.30
N ARG A 287 6.82 -8.46 25.48
CA ARG A 287 7.73 -7.32 25.69
C ARG A 287 9.07 -7.40 24.94
N PRO A 288 9.79 -8.54 24.90
CA PRO A 288 11.09 -8.64 24.22
C PRO A 288 10.97 -8.57 22.68
N HIS A 289 9.84 -9.01 22.13
CA HIS A 289 9.63 -9.11 20.69
C HIS A 289 8.84 -7.92 20.13
N PHE A 290 8.38 -7.03 21.00
CA PHE A 290 7.46 -5.92 20.67
C PHE A 290 7.96 -5.05 19.50
N GLN A 291 9.22 -4.62 19.54
CA GLN A 291 9.81 -3.84 18.45
C GLN A 291 9.79 -4.62 17.14
N SER A 292 10.37 -5.83 17.14
CA SER A 292 10.37 -6.76 16.00
C SER A 292 9.00 -7.35 15.62
N LEU A 293 7.89 -6.95 16.24
CA LEU A 293 6.54 -7.40 15.88
C LEU A 293 5.69 -6.27 15.28
N PHE A 294 5.93 -5.02 15.68
CA PHE A 294 5.05 -3.88 15.36
C PHE A 294 5.68 -2.79 14.48
N ASP A 295 6.87 -2.99 13.88
CA ASP A 295 7.52 -2.08 12.89
C ASP A 295 6.73 -1.77 11.60
N GLN A 296 5.41 -1.99 11.51
CA GLN A 296 4.58 -1.56 10.37
C GLN A 296 3.31 -0.84 10.82
N GLN A 297 2.91 0.18 10.06
CA GLN A 297 1.84 1.13 10.36
C GLN A 297 0.49 0.46 10.72
N ASN A 298 0.09 -0.59 10.00
CA ASN A 298 -1.17 -1.30 10.27
C ASN A 298 -1.14 -2.16 11.56
N GLY A 299 0.05 -2.55 12.04
CA GLY A 299 0.19 -3.33 13.27
C GLY A 299 0.05 -2.47 14.53
N VAL A 300 0.56 -1.23 14.48
CA VAL A 300 0.50 -0.30 15.61
C VAL A 300 -0.92 0.20 15.85
N ASP A 301 -1.70 0.44 14.79
CA ASP A 301 -3.11 0.86 14.94
C ASP A 301 -3.96 -0.16 15.69
N ARG A 302 -3.86 -1.45 15.33
CA ARG A 302 -4.57 -2.53 16.04
C ARG A 302 -4.13 -2.63 17.49
N LEU A 303 -2.84 -2.47 17.75
CA LEU A 303 -2.29 -2.48 19.10
C LEU A 303 -2.86 -1.34 19.96
N ARG A 304 -3.00 -0.12 19.41
CA ARG A 304 -3.65 1.00 20.11
C ARG A 304 -5.09 0.68 20.48
N GLU A 305 -5.86 0.12 19.55
CA GLU A 305 -7.24 -0.30 19.79
C GLU A 305 -7.31 -1.32 20.93
N SER A 306 -6.46 -2.36 20.91
CA SER A 306 -6.40 -3.38 21.96
C SER A 306 -5.99 -2.83 23.32
N ILE A 307 -5.05 -1.88 23.37
CA ILE A 307 -4.66 -1.21 24.62
C ILE A 307 -5.87 -0.51 25.25
N LEU A 308 -6.63 0.25 24.44
CA LEU A 308 -7.82 0.95 24.93
C LEU A 308 -8.94 -0.02 25.36
N GLU A 309 -9.14 -1.13 24.65
CA GLU A 309 -10.09 -2.18 25.04
C GLU A 309 -9.73 -2.81 26.40
N LEU A 310 -8.46 -3.18 26.60
CA LEU A 310 -7.99 -3.74 27.86
C LEU A 310 -8.10 -2.73 29.01
N ALA A 311 -7.92 -1.44 28.71
CA ALA A 311 -8.07 -0.37 29.68
C ALA A 311 -9.52 -0.27 30.17
N VAL A 312 -10.51 -0.22 29.26
CA VAL A 312 -11.93 -0.08 29.62
C VAL A 312 -12.53 -1.36 30.22
N GLN A 313 -11.87 -2.51 30.07
CA GLN A 313 -12.22 -3.76 30.76
C GLN A 313 -11.60 -3.88 32.17
N GLY A 314 -10.75 -2.94 32.58
CA GLY A 314 -10.05 -2.98 33.86
C GLY A 314 -8.96 -4.06 33.94
N LYS A 315 -8.56 -4.64 32.80
CA LYS A 315 -7.53 -5.69 32.73
C LYS A 315 -6.12 -5.14 32.91
N LEU A 316 -5.84 -3.93 32.41
CA LEU A 316 -4.51 -3.31 32.53
C LEU A 316 -4.09 -3.02 33.98
N THR A 317 -5.05 -2.81 34.87
CA THR A 317 -4.82 -2.44 36.28
C THR A 317 -5.17 -3.56 37.25
N ALA A 318 -5.40 -4.79 36.77
CA ALA A 318 -5.80 -5.92 37.62
C ALA A 318 -4.82 -6.18 38.78
N LYS A 319 -3.51 -6.19 38.49
CA LYS A 319 -2.47 -6.33 39.52
C LYS A 319 -2.46 -5.17 40.51
N TRP A 320 -2.52 -3.94 40.01
CA TRP A 320 -2.56 -2.74 40.85
C TRP A 320 -3.76 -2.78 41.81
N ARG A 321 -4.93 -3.22 41.31
CA ARG A 321 -6.15 -3.35 42.12
C ARG A 321 -6.01 -4.40 43.23
N ALA A 322 -5.39 -5.55 42.93
CA ALA A 322 -5.13 -6.58 43.93
C ALA A 322 -4.18 -6.10 45.04
N GLU A 323 -3.26 -5.20 44.71
CA GLU A 323 -2.32 -4.59 45.67
C GLU A 323 -2.94 -3.41 46.46
N HIS A 324 -4.11 -2.91 46.07
CA HIS A 324 -4.78 -1.75 46.69
C HIS A 324 -6.26 -2.03 47.00
N PRO A 325 -6.58 -3.05 47.83
CA PRO A 325 -7.97 -3.42 48.16
C PRO A 325 -8.70 -2.36 48.99
N GLU A 326 -7.98 -1.42 49.61
CA GLU A 326 -8.52 -0.32 50.41
C GLU A 326 -9.11 0.83 49.58
N VAL A 327 -8.93 0.80 48.25
CA VAL A 327 -9.43 1.85 47.36
C VAL A 327 -10.96 1.82 47.32
N GLU A 328 -11.57 2.97 47.61
CA GLU A 328 -13.02 3.14 47.58
C GLU A 328 -13.63 2.72 46.22
N PRO A 329 -14.74 1.97 46.20
CA PRO A 329 -15.35 1.50 44.95
C PRO A 329 -15.96 2.64 44.13
N ALA A 330 -16.14 2.41 42.83
CA ALA A 330 -16.70 3.40 41.90
C ALA A 330 -18.13 3.84 42.26
N SER A 331 -18.89 3.02 42.99
CA SER A 331 -20.23 3.37 43.46
C SER A 331 -20.25 4.64 44.32
N VAL A 332 -19.26 4.80 45.21
CA VAL A 332 -19.11 5.99 46.07
C VAL A 332 -18.78 7.24 45.24
N LEU A 333 -17.98 7.08 44.19
CA LEU A 333 -17.71 8.17 43.25
C LEU A 333 -18.99 8.60 42.53
N LEU A 334 -19.80 7.65 42.04
CA LEU A 334 -21.05 7.95 41.34
C LEU A 334 -22.09 8.63 42.22
N GLU A 335 -22.18 8.25 43.50
CA GLU A 335 -23.02 8.93 44.49
C GLU A 335 -22.63 10.41 44.63
N ARG A 336 -21.35 10.70 44.84
CA ARG A 336 -20.82 12.08 44.92
C ARG A 336 -21.08 12.88 43.65
N ILE A 337 -20.94 12.25 42.47
CA ILE A 337 -21.26 12.89 41.18
C ILE A 337 -22.77 13.19 41.10
N GLY A 338 -23.63 12.29 41.56
CA GLY A 338 -25.07 12.48 41.62
C GLY A 338 -25.46 13.68 42.49
N GLU A 339 -24.89 13.80 43.68
CA GLU A 339 -25.11 14.93 44.59
C GLU A 339 -24.65 16.27 43.98
N GLU A 340 -23.46 16.30 43.39
CA GLU A 340 -22.90 17.49 42.75
C GLU A 340 -23.77 17.95 41.58
N LYS A 341 -24.20 17.01 40.72
CA LYS A 341 -25.10 17.34 39.60
C LYS A 341 -26.45 17.81 40.09
N ALA A 342 -26.99 17.22 41.16
CA ALA A 342 -28.23 17.70 41.77
C ALA A 342 -28.09 19.13 42.30
N ARG A 343 -26.94 19.50 42.90
CA ARG A 343 -26.62 20.88 43.30
C ARG A 343 -26.60 21.81 42.09
N LEU A 344 -25.86 21.48 41.04
CA LEU A 344 -25.74 22.31 39.84
C LEU A 344 -27.08 22.48 39.08
N VAL A 345 -27.98 21.50 39.16
CA VAL A 345 -29.35 21.62 38.63
C VAL A 345 -30.18 22.61 39.46
N ARG A 346 -30.06 22.59 40.80
CA ARG A 346 -30.73 23.57 41.69
C ARG A 346 -30.24 24.99 41.42
N GLU A 347 -28.95 25.14 41.16
CA GLU A 347 -28.29 26.42 40.81
C GLU A 347 -28.57 26.86 39.36
N ARG A 348 -29.34 26.08 38.58
CA ARG A 348 -29.67 26.34 37.17
C ARG A 348 -28.46 26.41 36.23
N VAL A 349 -27.30 25.90 36.67
CA VAL A 349 -26.10 25.72 35.85
C VAL A 349 -26.29 24.57 34.86
N LEU A 350 -26.91 23.48 35.32
CA LEU A 350 -27.21 22.31 34.49
C LEU A 350 -28.71 22.15 34.24
N LYS A 351 -29.05 21.64 33.05
CA LYS A 351 -30.42 21.19 32.75
C LYS A 351 -30.63 19.80 33.35
N LYS A 352 -31.80 19.59 33.97
CA LYS A 352 -32.20 18.27 34.48
C LYS A 352 -32.33 17.28 33.32
N ASN A 353 -31.59 16.18 33.39
CA ASN A 353 -31.71 15.08 32.43
C ASN A 353 -32.97 14.25 32.71
N LYS A 354 -33.49 13.59 31.66
CA LYS A 354 -34.52 12.58 31.84
C LYS A 354 -33.89 11.35 32.53
N PRO A 355 -34.54 10.78 33.55
CA PRO A 355 -34.09 9.52 34.12
C PRO A 355 -34.08 8.44 33.04
N LEU A 356 -33.06 7.58 33.08
CA LEU A 356 -32.98 6.38 32.26
C LEU A 356 -33.28 5.17 33.14
N ASP A 357 -33.82 4.11 32.54
CA ASP A 357 -34.05 2.84 33.23
C ASP A 357 -32.72 2.22 33.69
N LYS A 358 -32.78 1.23 34.57
CA LYS A 358 -31.57 0.50 34.97
C LYS A 358 -30.91 -0.12 33.73
N ILE A 359 -29.57 -0.07 33.68
CA ILE A 359 -28.79 -0.67 32.59
C ILE A 359 -29.08 -2.18 32.56
N SER A 360 -29.64 -2.66 31.45
CA SER A 360 -29.89 -4.08 31.23
C SER A 360 -28.56 -4.84 31.12
N HIS A 361 -28.53 -6.08 31.62
CA HIS A 361 -27.38 -6.97 31.51
C HIS A 361 -26.98 -7.23 30.03
N ASP A 362 -27.94 -7.21 29.09
CA ASP A 362 -27.67 -7.42 27.66
C ASP A 362 -26.81 -6.31 27.04
N LEU A 363 -26.77 -5.13 27.67
CA LEU A 363 -25.93 -4.03 27.22
C LEU A 363 -24.48 -4.16 27.72
N MET A 364 -24.18 -5.10 28.62
CA MET A 364 -22.86 -5.29 29.23
C MET A 364 -22.08 -6.39 28.49
N PRO A 365 -21.28 -6.08 27.44
CA PRO A 365 -20.69 -7.11 26.59
C PRO A 365 -19.52 -7.86 27.23
N PHE A 366 -19.01 -7.38 28.37
CA PHE A 366 -17.90 -7.99 29.10
C PHE A 366 -18.07 -7.78 30.60
N LYS A 367 -17.40 -8.66 31.37
CA LYS A 367 -17.30 -8.50 32.82
C LYS A 367 -16.33 -7.37 33.17
N ILE A 368 -16.72 -6.57 34.15
CA ILE A 368 -15.87 -5.55 34.78
C ILE A 368 -15.47 -6.01 36.19
N PRO A 369 -14.40 -5.46 36.77
CA PRO A 369 -14.01 -5.74 38.16
C PRO A 369 -15.11 -5.36 39.16
N ASP A 370 -15.18 -6.06 40.30
CA ASP A 370 -16.21 -5.83 41.32
C ASP A 370 -16.18 -4.42 41.93
N SER A 371 -15.03 -3.75 41.90
CA SER A 371 -14.88 -2.35 42.35
C SER A 371 -15.36 -1.31 41.32
N TRP A 372 -15.68 -1.74 40.10
CA TRP A 372 -16.14 -0.88 39.01
C TRP A 372 -17.66 -0.92 38.89
N VAL A 373 -18.23 0.12 38.28
CA VAL A 373 -19.69 0.22 38.07
C VAL A 373 -19.99 0.64 36.64
N TRP A 374 -20.98 -0.01 36.02
CA TRP A 374 -21.57 0.47 34.77
C TRP A 374 -22.46 1.69 35.04
N SER A 375 -22.26 2.78 34.31
CA SER A 375 -23.05 4.01 34.41
C SER A 375 -23.40 4.52 33.01
N TYR A 376 -24.46 5.33 32.88
CA TYR A 376 -24.69 6.04 31.62
C TYR A 376 -23.74 7.23 31.48
N PHE A 377 -23.41 7.57 30.23
CA PHE A 377 -22.61 8.74 29.89
C PHE A 377 -23.20 10.02 30.51
N GLN A 378 -24.54 10.13 30.54
CA GLN A 378 -25.22 11.27 31.13
C GLN A 378 -25.07 11.41 32.64
N ASP A 379 -24.61 10.38 33.34
CA ASP A 379 -24.39 10.43 34.80
C ASP A 379 -23.01 11.02 35.07
N ILE A 380 -22.01 10.65 34.26
CA ILE A 380 -20.60 10.98 34.44
C ILE A 380 -20.09 12.17 33.60
N ALA A 381 -20.92 12.71 32.71
CA ALA A 381 -20.58 13.88 31.91
C ALA A 381 -21.79 14.79 31.65
N ASN A 382 -21.52 16.02 31.22
CA ASN A 382 -22.53 16.97 30.71
C ASN A 382 -22.18 17.39 29.27
N ILE A 383 -23.19 17.52 28.40
CA ILE A 383 -23.00 18.01 27.03
C ILE A 383 -23.26 19.53 27.03
N ALA A 384 -22.20 20.32 27.03
CA ALA A 384 -22.22 21.78 27.20
C ALA A 384 -22.43 22.52 25.87
N SER A 385 -23.53 22.23 25.18
CA SER A 385 -23.87 22.95 23.95
C SER A 385 -24.19 24.42 24.23
N ASN A 386 -23.30 25.31 23.81
CA ASN A 386 -23.43 26.76 23.94
C ASN A 386 -23.14 27.46 22.60
N LEU A 387 -24.15 27.62 21.74
CA LEU A 387 -23.96 28.26 20.43
C LEU A 387 -23.86 29.78 20.60
N VAL A 388 -22.79 30.36 20.04
CA VAL A 388 -22.54 31.80 20.01
C VAL A 388 -22.28 32.26 18.58
N ASP A 389 -22.45 33.56 18.35
CA ASP A 389 -22.01 34.20 17.12
C ASP A 389 -20.48 34.21 17.04
N PRO A 390 -19.85 33.57 16.05
CA PRO A 390 -18.39 33.55 15.92
C PRO A 390 -17.78 34.93 15.73
N GLN A 391 -18.52 35.90 15.17
CA GLN A 391 -17.99 37.24 14.89
C GLN A 391 -17.69 38.04 16.17
N ALA A 392 -18.25 37.64 17.31
CA ALA A 392 -17.89 38.19 18.61
C ALA A 392 -16.54 37.70 19.15
N TYR A 393 -15.92 36.71 18.50
CA TYR A 393 -14.68 36.04 18.96
C TYR A 393 -13.67 35.81 17.81
N PRO A 394 -13.30 36.84 17.03
CA PRO A 394 -12.50 36.67 15.81
C PRO A 394 -11.13 36.03 16.07
N SER A 395 -10.49 36.35 17.20
CA SER A 395 -9.17 35.82 17.59
C SER A 395 -9.21 34.45 18.27
N TYR A 396 -10.39 33.88 18.52
CA TYR A 396 -10.48 32.61 19.23
C TYR A 396 -10.08 31.45 18.31
N PRO A 397 -9.41 30.42 18.83
CA PRO A 397 -9.17 29.17 18.11
C PRO A 397 -10.45 28.57 17.54
N HIS A 398 -10.44 28.22 16.26
CA HIS A 398 -11.50 27.48 15.60
C HIS A 398 -11.16 25.98 15.52
N ILE A 399 -11.87 25.18 16.33
CA ILE A 399 -11.65 23.73 16.39
C ILE A 399 -12.76 22.99 15.66
N ALA A 400 -12.45 22.50 14.46
CA ALA A 400 -13.34 21.67 13.66
C ALA A 400 -12.84 20.22 13.59
N PRO A 401 -13.69 19.24 13.21
CA PRO A 401 -13.25 17.84 13.17
C PRO A 401 -12.05 17.57 12.26
N ASN A 402 -11.78 18.38 11.24
CA ASN A 402 -10.62 18.21 10.35
C ASN A 402 -9.28 18.47 11.05
N VAL A 403 -9.22 19.32 12.09
CA VAL A 403 -7.99 19.62 12.83
C VAL A 403 -7.75 18.68 14.02
N ILE A 404 -8.52 17.60 14.14
CA ILE A 404 -8.30 16.54 15.13
C ILE A 404 -7.80 15.30 14.38
N GLU A 405 -6.67 14.75 14.80
CA GLU A 405 -6.13 13.53 14.23
C GLU A 405 -7.01 12.33 14.61
N LYS A 406 -7.26 11.46 13.62
CA LYS A 406 -8.13 10.29 13.77
C LYS A 406 -7.56 9.33 14.82
N ASN A 407 -8.37 8.80 15.74
CA ASN A 407 -8.01 7.77 16.73
C ASN A 407 -6.96 8.17 17.81
N THR A 408 -6.33 9.35 17.75
CA THR A 408 -5.19 9.65 18.63
C THR A 408 -5.50 10.59 19.79
N GLY A 409 -6.52 11.43 19.64
CA GLY A 409 -6.80 12.51 20.58
C GLY A 409 -5.81 13.68 20.49
N LYS A 410 -5.05 13.79 19.38
CA LYS A 410 -4.09 14.86 19.14
C LYS A 410 -4.70 15.99 18.31
N LEU A 411 -4.34 17.22 18.68
CA LEU A 411 -4.71 18.42 17.94
C LEU A 411 -3.69 18.65 16.85
N LEU A 412 -4.16 18.91 15.64
CA LEU A 412 -3.34 19.36 14.52
C LEU A 412 -3.29 20.90 14.52
N GLU A 413 -2.53 21.45 13.58
CA GLU A 413 -2.53 22.89 13.34
C GLU A 413 -3.95 23.40 13.08
N TYR A 414 -4.31 24.48 13.77
CA TYR A 414 -5.62 25.12 13.68
C TYR A 414 -5.43 26.62 13.51
N ARG A 415 -6.50 27.28 13.07
CA ARG A 415 -6.56 28.72 12.83
C ARG A 415 -7.55 29.38 13.77
N THR A 416 -7.54 30.70 13.78
CA THR A 416 -8.55 31.51 14.46
C THR A 416 -9.85 31.57 13.64
N ILE A 417 -10.90 32.06 14.27
CA ILE A 417 -12.21 32.23 13.66
C ILE A 417 -12.19 33.22 12.49
N GLU A 418 -11.41 34.30 12.61
CA GLU A 418 -11.20 35.29 11.55
C GLU A 418 -10.46 34.69 10.36
N GLU A 419 -9.36 33.98 10.61
CA GLU A 419 -8.54 33.35 9.57
C GLU A 419 -9.31 32.27 8.78
N ASP A 420 -10.25 31.57 9.42
CA ASP A 420 -11.12 30.58 8.77
C ASP A 420 -12.39 31.18 8.15
N GLY A 421 -12.63 32.49 8.32
CA GLY A 421 -13.80 33.18 7.75
C GLY A 421 -15.14 32.62 8.23
N VAL A 422 -15.21 32.17 9.50
CA VAL A 422 -16.39 31.46 10.01
C VAL A 422 -17.54 32.42 10.31
N SER A 423 -18.66 32.24 9.63
CA SER A 423 -19.88 33.06 9.82
C SER A 423 -21.03 32.33 10.53
N SER A 424 -21.05 30.99 10.50
CA SER A 424 -22.10 30.20 11.15
C SER A 424 -21.85 30.02 12.65
N ALA A 425 -22.91 29.96 13.45
CA ALA A 425 -22.83 29.74 14.90
C ALA A 425 -21.88 28.59 15.28
N LYS A 426 -21.13 28.77 16.37
CA LYS A 426 -20.17 27.80 16.90
C LYS A 426 -20.38 27.58 18.38
N HIS A 427 -19.92 26.43 18.88
CA HIS A 427 -19.99 26.16 20.30
C HIS A 427 -18.79 26.80 21.02
N LEU A 428 -19.07 27.69 21.97
CA LEU A 428 -18.04 28.19 22.89
C LEU A 428 -17.65 27.07 23.84
N PHE A 429 -16.37 26.70 23.84
CA PHE A 429 -15.79 25.75 24.77
C PHE A 429 -14.80 26.43 25.71
N ARG A 430 -14.53 25.77 26.83
CA ARG A 430 -13.67 26.24 27.91
C ARG A 430 -12.55 25.22 28.20
N PRO A 431 -11.45 25.65 28.85
CA PRO A 431 -10.46 24.74 29.37
C PRO A 431 -11.10 23.63 30.22
N SER A 432 -10.50 22.45 30.25
CA SER A 432 -11.01 21.25 30.95
C SER A 432 -12.13 20.47 30.26
N GLN A 433 -12.63 20.94 29.11
CA GLN A 433 -13.62 20.21 28.33
C GLN A 433 -13.00 19.18 27.38
N ILE A 434 -13.82 18.22 26.97
CA ILE A 434 -13.54 17.33 25.84
C ILE A 434 -14.38 17.79 24.65
N LEU A 435 -13.78 17.91 23.46
CA LEU A 435 -14.50 18.18 22.22
C LEU A 435 -14.68 16.88 21.45
N TYR A 436 -15.93 16.50 21.18
CA TYR A 436 -16.25 15.27 20.45
C TYR A 436 -16.95 15.57 19.13
N SER A 437 -16.49 14.96 18.04
CA SER A 437 -17.14 15.08 16.74
C SER A 437 -18.40 14.22 16.69
N LYS A 438 -19.56 14.87 16.54
CA LYS A 438 -20.84 14.14 16.46
C LYS A 438 -21.16 13.63 15.05
N ILE A 439 -20.44 14.11 14.04
CA ILE A 439 -20.56 13.65 12.65
C ILE A 439 -19.49 12.61 12.34
N ARG A 440 -19.83 11.66 11.45
CA ARG A 440 -18.95 10.57 11.05
C ARG A 440 -18.24 9.91 12.25
N PRO A 441 -18.96 9.35 13.25
CA PRO A 441 -18.33 8.81 14.46
C PRO A 441 -17.21 7.81 14.20
N LYS A 442 -17.24 7.06 13.07
CA LYS A 442 -16.16 6.17 12.58
C LYS A 442 -14.78 6.84 12.38
N LEU A 443 -14.71 8.17 12.31
CA LEU A 443 -13.46 8.92 12.31
C LEU A 443 -12.87 9.08 13.73
N ASN A 444 -13.63 8.73 14.77
CA ASN A 444 -13.18 8.62 16.15
C ASN A 444 -12.37 9.84 16.61
N LYS A 445 -12.98 11.02 16.48
CA LYS A 445 -12.32 12.31 16.74
C LYS A 445 -12.86 12.91 18.03
N ALA A 446 -12.04 12.87 19.06
CA ALA A 446 -12.28 13.49 20.36
C ALA A 446 -10.96 14.13 20.84
N ILE A 447 -11.02 15.19 21.64
CA ILE A 447 -9.81 15.82 22.18
C ILE A 447 -10.05 16.55 23.50
N GLU A 448 -9.06 16.56 24.38
CA GLU A 448 -9.00 17.44 25.54
C GLU A 448 -8.51 18.84 25.17
N VAL A 449 -9.13 19.88 25.72
CA VAL A 449 -8.70 21.27 25.50
C VAL A 449 -8.39 21.96 26.82
N ASP A 450 -7.30 22.74 26.81
CA ASP A 450 -6.80 23.52 27.96
C ASP A 450 -6.89 25.04 27.72
N PHE A 451 -7.60 25.45 26.68
CA PHE A 451 -7.78 26.85 26.29
C PHE A 451 -9.26 27.13 25.97
N VAL A 452 -9.61 28.42 25.86
CA VAL A 452 -10.94 28.87 25.41
C VAL A 452 -10.96 28.98 23.88
N GLY A 453 -12.07 28.61 23.25
CA GLY A 453 -12.21 28.74 21.81
C GLY A 453 -13.60 28.39 21.31
N LEU A 454 -13.76 28.35 19.99
CA LEU A 454 -15.01 28.01 19.33
C LEU A 454 -14.85 26.70 18.55
N CYS A 455 -15.65 25.68 18.86
CA CYS A 455 -15.68 24.45 18.08
C CYS A 455 -16.85 24.41 17.11
N SER A 456 -16.71 23.61 16.04
CA SER A 456 -17.76 23.43 15.04
C SER A 456 -19.12 23.11 15.68
N ALA A 457 -20.21 23.61 15.07
CA ALA A 457 -21.56 23.23 15.46
C ALA A 457 -21.81 21.72 15.29
N ASP A 458 -20.95 21.02 14.54
CA ASP A 458 -20.90 19.57 14.40
C ASP A 458 -20.00 18.86 15.43
N MET A 459 -19.78 19.51 16.57
CA MET A 459 -19.10 18.94 17.72
C MET A 459 -19.91 19.15 19.00
N TYR A 460 -19.56 18.41 20.04
CA TYR A 460 -20.10 18.56 21.38
C TYR A 460 -18.95 18.88 22.34
N PRO A 461 -18.95 20.06 22.99
CA PRO A 461 -18.17 20.29 24.20
C PRO A 461 -18.77 19.45 25.34
N ILE A 462 -17.91 18.77 26.09
CA ILE A 462 -18.28 17.83 27.14
C ILE A 462 -17.57 18.23 28.43
N ASP A 463 -18.33 18.43 29.49
CA ASP A 463 -17.80 18.59 30.85
C ASP A 463 -17.74 17.20 31.53
N PRO A 464 -16.55 16.68 31.85
CA PRO A 464 -16.41 15.44 32.60
C PRO A 464 -16.63 15.66 34.11
N PHE A 465 -17.34 14.73 34.77
CA PHE A 465 -17.39 14.62 36.25
C PHE A 465 -16.45 13.54 36.80
N VAL A 466 -15.77 12.82 35.90
CA VAL A 466 -14.74 11.82 36.18
C VAL A 466 -13.38 12.35 35.70
N GLU A 467 -12.29 11.59 35.91
CA GLU A 467 -10.98 11.95 35.38
C GLU A 467 -11.05 12.19 33.87
N ARG A 468 -10.76 13.43 33.44
CA ARG A 468 -10.93 13.90 32.06
C ARG A 468 -10.25 12.98 31.06
N SER A 469 -8.99 12.62 31.32
CA SER A 469 -8.22 11.78 30.43
C SER A 469 -8.71 10.34 30.39
N TYR A 470 -9.26 9.82 31.49
CA TYR A 470 -9.92 8.52 31.46
C TYR A 470 -11.12 8.54 30.51
N LEU A 471 -11.96 9.57 30.61
CA LEU A 471 -13.13 9.72 29.74
C LEU A 471 -12.70 9.85 28.26
N LEU A 472 -11.66 10.63 27.97
CA LEU A 472 -11.12 10.72 26.60
C LEU A 472 -10.67 9.34 26.08
N LYS A 473 -9.89 8.58 26.85
CA LYS A 473 -9.44 7.24 26.43
C LYS A 473 -10.61 6.29 26.21
N PHE A 474 -11.63 6.33 27.06
CA PHE A 474 -12.86 5.58 26.86
C PHE A 474 -13.57 6.00 25.56
N MET A 475 -13.71 7.30 25.29
CA MET A 475 -14.34 7.82 24.07
C MET A 475 -13.59 7.46 22.80
N LEU A 476 -12.27 7.23 22.88
CA LEU A 476 -11.45 6.76 21.76
C LEU A 476 -11.46 5.23 21.60
N SER A 477 -12.03 4.48 22.55
CA SER A 477 -12.09 3.01 22.50
C SER A 477 -13.05 2.49 21.43
N SER A 478 -12.79 1.29 20.92
CA SER A 478 -13.70 0.58 20.01
C SER A 478 -15.08 0.36 20.64
N PHE A 479 -15.14 0.16 21.96
CA PHE A 479 -16.39 -0.05 22.68
C PHE A 479 -17.29 1.19 22.67
N PHE A 480 -16.74 2.39 22.85
CA PHE A 480 -17.50 3.63 22.64
C PHE A 480 -17.88 3.83 21.17
N LEU A 481 -16.96 3.50 20.26
CA LEU A 481 -17.17 3.66 18.83
C LEU A 481 -18.35 2.81 18.31
N VAL A 482 -18.46 1.56 18.76
CA VAL A 482 -19.57 0.66 18.42
C VAL A 482 -20.89 1.23 18.92
N GLN A 483 -20.97 1.70 20.17
CA GLN A 483 -22.19 2.29 20.72
C GLN A 483 -22.58 3.62 20.05
N SER A 484 -21.59 4.40 19.59
CA SER A 484 -21.84 5.69 18.95
C SER A 484 -22.13 5.62 17.45
N THR A 485 -22.02 4.44 16.84
CA THR A 485 -22.28 4.21 15.42
C THR A 485 -23.60 3.47 15.20
N LYS A 486 -24.47 4.01 14.33
CA LYS A 486 -25.69 3.30 13.91
C LYS A 486 -25.36 2.22 12.87
N PRO A 487 -26.04 1.06 12.87
CA PRO A 487 -25.84 0.00 11.86
C PRO A 487 -26.19 0.41 10.43
N ASP A 488 -26.97 1.48 10.23
CA ASP A 488 -27.61 1.78 8.95
C ASP A 488 -26.70 2.56 7.98
N THR A 489 -26.27 1.90 6.91
CA THR A 489 -25.21 2.31 5.97
C THR A 489 -25.66 3.18 4.80
N ARG A 490 -26.91 3.69 4.80
CA ARG A 490 -27.46 4.48 3.68
C ARG A 490 -27.48 5.99 3.90
N VAL A 491 -26.87 6.51 4.96
CA VAL A 491 -26.81 7.96 5.23
C VAL A 491 -25.45 8.51 4.81
N ALA A 492 -25.43 9.48 3.88
CA ALA A 492 -24.21 10.10 3.37
C ALA A 492 -23.35 10.78 4.48
N MET A 493 -23.95 11.14 5.62
CA MET A 493 -23.28 11.71 6.78
C MET A 493 -23.90 11.20 8.10
N PRO A 494 -23.42 10.09 8.67
CA PRO A 494 -23.95 9.57 9.93
C PRO A 494 -23.64 10.52 11.10
N LYS A 495 -24.58 10.66 12.03
CA LYS A 495 -24.50 11.57 13.17
C LYS A 495 -25.09 10.95 14.43
N ILE A 496 -24.44 11.15 15.58
CA ILE A 496 -25.00 10.85 16.90
C ILE A 496 -25.61 12.11 17.51
N ASN A 497 -26.80 12.01 18.08
CA ASN A 497 -27.46 13.13 18.75
C ASN A 497 -27.21 13.06 20.27
N GLN A 498 -27.55 14.13 21.00
CA GLN A 498 -27.32 14.19 22.45
C GLN A 498 -28.08 13.10 23.22
N THR A 499 -29.30 12.75 22.81
CA THR A 499 -30.12 11.73 23.48
C THR A 499 -29.47 10.36 23.39
N GLU A 500 -28.91 10.01 22.23
CA GLU A 500 -28.22 8.74 22.02
C GLU A 500 -26.85 8.74 22.72
N LEU A 501 -26.09 9.85 22.65
CA LEU A 501 -24.83 9.98 23.37
C LEU A 501 -25.00 9.83 24.89
N LYS A 502 -26.09 10.38 25.44
CA LYS A 502 -26.44 10.25 26.87
C LYS A 502 -26.67 8.82 27.34
N LYS A 503 -27.13 7.93 26.44
CA LYS A 503 -27.44 6.52 26.74
C LYS A 503 -26.26 5.56 26.58
N ILE A 504 -25.12 6.02 26.07
CA ILE A 504 -23.91 5.20 25.98
C ILE A 504 -23.54 4.74 27.40
N ILE A 505 -23.27 3.45 27.57
CA ILE A 505 -22.83 2.92 28.86
C ILE A 505 -21.31 2.98 28.96
N VAL A 506 -20.84 3.28 30.17
CA VAL A 506 -19.45 3.54 30.48
C VAL A 506 -19.06 2.68 31.69
N PRO A 507 -17.97 1.90 31.62
CA PRO A 507 -17.42 1.23 32.78
C PRO A 507 -16.63 2.26 33.60
N ILE A 508 -17.00 2.45 34.87
CA ILE A 508 -16.40 3.48 35.74
C ILE A 508 -15.51 2.81 36.79
N PRO A 509 -14.20 3.10 36.80
CA PRO A 509 -13.29 2.69 37.86
C PRO A 509 -13.42 3.60 39.09
N PRO A 510 -12.93 3.16 40.25
CA PRO A 510 -12.59 4.04 41.37
C PRO A 510 -11.79 5.27 40.93
N LYS A 511 -12.03 6.41 41.60
CA LYS A 511 -11.39 7.70 41.25
C LYS A 511 -9.85 7.61 41.21
N LYS A 512 -9.24 6.94 42.21
CA LYS A 512 -7.79 6.74 42.25
C LYS A 512 -7.31 5.86 41.09
N GLU A 513 -8.08 4.82 40.76
CA GLU A 513 -7.74 3.87 39.70
C GLU A 513 -7.80 4.52 38.31
N GLN A 514 -8.71 5.46 38.05
CA GLN A 514 -8.80 6.17 36.77
C GLN A 514 -7.45 6.80 36.35
N LYS A 515 -6.77 7.46 37.30
CA LYS A 515 -5.44 8.05 37.06
C LYS A 515 -4.38 7.00 36.75
N VAL A 516 -4.47 5.83 37.38
CA VAL A 516 -3.55 4.71 37.15
C VAL A 516 -3.78 4.14 35.75
N VAL A 517 -5.03 3.92 35.35
CA VAL A 517 -5.39 3.49 33.99
C VAL A 517 -4.80 4.45 32.96
N VAL A 518 -5.02 5.76 33.12
CA VAL A 518 -4.49 6.79 32.21
C VAL A 518 -2.96 6.68 32.10
N LYS A 519 -2.25 6.61 33.24
CA LYS A 519 -0.78 6.49 33.25
C LYS A 519 -0.28 5.25 32.51
N PHE A 520 -0.94 4.10 32.67
CA PHE A 520 -0.59 2.86 31.96
C PHE A 520 -0.85 2.98 30.46
N VAL A 521 -2.03 3.48 30.08
CA VAL A 521 -2.42 3.68 28.68
C VAL A 521 -1.45 4.65 27.99
N ASP A 522 -1.17 5.81 28.59
CA ASP A 522 -0.25 6.80 28.00
C ASP A 522 1.16 6.25 27.82
N LYS A 523 1.65 5.45 28.78
CA LYS A 523 2.95 4.79 28.65
C LYS A 523 2.98 3.83 27.45
N LEU A 524 1.92 3.03 27.26
CA LEU A 524 1.84 2.08 26.15
C LEU A 524 1.62 2.79 24.80
N LEU A 525 0.77 3.82 24.74
CA LEU A 525 0.55 4.61 23.53
C LEU A 525 1.81 5.40 23.12
N LYS A 526 2.59 5.89 24.09
CA LYS A 526 3.90 6.52 23.81
C LYS A 526 4.88 5.52 23.17
N LEU A 527 4.86 4.26 23.61
CA LEU A 527 5.66 3.21 22.98
C LEU A 527 5.18 2.94 21.54
N CYS A 528 3.87 2.93 21.30
CA CYS A 528 3.32 2.85 19.95
C CYS A 528 3.81 3.99 19.05
N ASP A 529 3.81 5.24 19.55
CA ASP A 529 4.29 6.40 18.80
C ASP A 529 5.78 6.28 18.42
N GLN A 530 6.62 5.81 19.35
CA GLN A 530 8.06 5.58 19.09
C GLN A 530 8.29 4.51 18.01
N LEU A 531 7.48 3.46 18.01
CA LEU A 531 7.58 2.39 17.01
C LEU A 531 7.20 2.87 15.61
N GLU A 532 6.17 3.71 15.49
CA GLU A 532 5.80 4.28 14.20
C GLU A 532 6.87 5.20 13.64
N GLU A 533 7.49 6.01 14.49
CA GLU A 533 8.58 6.89 14.08
C GLU A 533 9.80 6.08 13.61
N GLN A 534 10.18 5.03 14.33
CA GLN A 534 11.26 4.12 13.90
C GLN A 534 10.94 3.42 12.57
N SER A 535 9.71 2.94 12.40
CA SER A 535 9.25 2.32 11.15
C SER A 535 9.34 3.31 9.96
N LYS A 536 8.89 4.56 10.16
CA LYS A 536 8.98 5.62 9.15
C LYS A 536 10.44 5.93 8.79
N ASN A 537 11.32 6.01 9.79
CA ASN A 537 12.74 6.27 9.57
C ASN A 537 13.42 5.11 8.82
N GLN A 538 13.14 3.86 9.18
CA GLN A 538 13.64 2.70 8.44
C GLN A 538 13.13 2.67 6.99
N ALA A 539 11.88 3.06 6.76
CA ALA A 539 11.33 3.18 5.40
C ALA A 539 12.11 4.17 4.55
N ALA A 540 12.32 5.39 5.07
CA ALA A 540 13.03 6.44 4.38
C ALA A 540 14.50 6.06 4.09
N ILE A 541 15.19 5.44 5.06
CA ILE A 541 16.57 4.96 4.87
C ILE A 541 16.64 3.91 3.77
N GLN A 542 15.70 2.95 3.74
CA GLN A 542 15.68 1.89 2.72
C GLN A 542 15.40 2.45 1.32
N GLU A 543 14.46 3.40 1.19
CA GLU A 543 14.15 4.05 -0.08
C GLU A 543 15.34 4.87 -0.59
N HIS A 544 15.95 5.67 0.28
CA HIS A 544 17.15 6.45 -0.06
C HIS A 544 18.31 5.54 -0.47
N PHE A 545 18.55 4.45 0.27
CA PHE A 545 19.60 3.50 -0.05
C PHE A 545 19.36 2.77 -1.38
N LEU A 546 18.11 2.41 -1.69
CA LEU A 546 17.74 1.81 -2.98
C LEU A 546 17.99 2.78 -4.14
N ARG A 547 17.56 4.03 -3.99
CA ARG A 547 17.81 5.08 -4.99
C ARG A 547 19.30 5.33 -5.21
N ALA A 548 20.06 5.53 -4.13
CA ALA A 548 21.50 5.76 -4.21
C ALA A 548 22.24 4.56 -4.82
N SER A 549 21.90 3.34 -4.42
CA SER A 549 22.49 2.11 -5.00
C SER A 549 22.18 2.00 -6.50
N ARG A 550 20.97 2.37 -6.93
CA ARG A 550 20.58 2.37 -8.34
C ARG A 550 21.37 3.40 -9.13
N GLU A 551 21.48 4.63 -8.63
CA GLU A 551 22.24 5.70 -9.28
C GLU A 551 23.73 5.34 -9.37
N GLU A 552 24.33 4.83 -8.29
CA GLU A 552 25.73 4.36 -8.28
C GLU A 552 25.95 3.22 -9.28
N LEU A 553 25.04 2.24 -9.35
CA LEU A 553 25.14 1.14 -10.30
C LEU A 553 24.98 1.58 -11.76
N LEU A 554 24.29 2.69 -12.03
CA LEU A 554 24.20 3.27 -13.36
C LEU A 554 25.40 4.18 -13.67
N LEU A 555 25.94 4.92 -12.70
CA LEU A 555 27.07 5.84 -12.89
C LEU A 555 28.43 5.13 -12.89
N ALA A 556 28.64 4.12 -12.04
CA ALA A 556 29.82 3.26 -12.08
C ALA A 556 29.95 2.55 -13.44
N THR A 557 28.85 2.46 -14.20
CA THR A 557 28.83 1.90 -15.55
C THR A 557 29.17 2.90 -16.68
N GLU A 558 29.36 4.19 -16.36
CA GLU A 558 29.83 5.22 -17.30
C GLU A 558 31.34 5.50 -17.15
N ARG A 559 31.92 5.27 -15.97
CA ARG A 559 33.34 5.58 -15.66
C ARG A 559 34.34 4.45 -15.93
N ALA A 560 33.88 3.23 -16.21
CA ALA A 560 34.75 2.05 -16.38
C ALA A 560 35.28 1.83 -17.82
N GLU A 561 35.07 2.79 -18.73
CA GLU A 561 35.49 2.73 -20.14
C GLU A 561 36.39 3.92 -20.55
N VAL A 562 37.19 4.44 -19.60
CA VAL A 562 38.36 5.29 -19.91
C VAL A 562 39.63 4.46 -19.73
#